data_AF-A0A1N6HUM3-F1
#
_entry.id   AF-A0A1N6HUM3-F1
#
_cell.length_a   1.000
_cell.length_b   1.000
_cell.length_c   1.000
_cell.angle_alpha   90.00
_cell.angle_beta   90.00
_cell.angle_gamma   90.00
#
_symmetry.space_group_name_H-M   'P 1'
#
loop_
_entity.id
_entity.type
_entity.pdbx_description
1 polymer ?
#
loop_
_entity_poly.entity_id
_entity_poly.type
_entity_poly.pdbx_seq_one_letter_code
_entity_poly.pdbx_strand_id
1 'polypeptide(L)'
;MKKRVVTGIMATMLFASPFLPTIAQADTLEEMEQQKNELDSQSSELNNKIEKQDSTLNDLESEKSILESDITTLQTQIDETVLKLHDQEQKLEESKAKVEQLKKEIELLKELIDQRTGKLENQARSVQTDGNASNLIGLLITAESFTDLVGRIGVVNQLVTANKDIVTEQATDQKALETNEVKAQAEKVAIEDTKNDIELSKNNLVAQKAEMDDKIVQVAIQYDMTEEEKNTFVKEQQVIATQTSTLSETMQKERQRIIEEEQARQLAVQEAAAVKAAAAEEARLVAVASQEKAEQEETARQERTAKKEKTAEQEEAAEQEEAAEQEEAAKKAQTAKKEAEQAAEQKATIASSYIKKSTSTNKSTSSSSKSTSSTKSSSTTSPSTQPTVTQKPKPEPVAPSSNSNFIRPSGGYMTSAYGYRVHPITGDYKLHGGTDFGGGGAIVASKSGSVVIAGYHSDWGYYVKIDHGNGLQTLYAHMVAGSLLVTPGQQVSQGQQIGTMGTTGSSTGVHLHFEMYKNGSRVDPASYL
;
A
#
# COMPACT_ATOMS: atom_id res chain seq x y z
N MET A 1 6.33 -24.86 -66.80
CA MET A 1 5.66 -24.90 -68.13
C MET A 1 4.21 -25.25 -67.85
N LYS A 2 3.16 -24.53 -68.27
CA LYS A 2 2.95 -23.72 -69.49
C LYS A 2 2.78 -22.21 -69.18
N LYS A 3 2.56 -21.37 -70.21
CA LYS A 3 2.72 -19.90 -70.17
C LYS A 3 1.40 -19.15 -70.40
N ARG A 4 1.21 -18.04 -69.66
CA ARG A 4 0.48 -16.78 -70.04
C ARG A 4 -1.05 -16.96 -70.27
N VAL A 5 -1.91 -15.99 -69.96
CA VAL A 5 -1.85 -14.53 -70.22
C VAL A 5 -2.17 -13.70 -68.97
N VAL A 6 -1.53 -12.52 -68.87
CA VAL A 6 -1.79 -11.47 -67.89
C VAL A 6 -2.42 -10.29 -68.62
N THR A 7 -3.57 -9.79 -68.16
CA THR A 7 -4.20 -8.58 -68.72
C THR A 7 -3.91 -7.39 -67.80
N GLY A 8 -2.67 -6.90 -67.84
CA GLY A 8 -2.35 -5.60 -67.26
C GLY A 8 -2.78 -4.48 -68.21
N ILE A 9 -3.59 -3.54 -67.73
CA ILE A 9 -3.90 -2.31 -68.47
C ILE A 9 -2.65 -1.42 -68.43
N MET A 10 -1.81 -1.57 -69.45
CA MET A 10 -0.63 -0.74 -69.68
C MET A 10 -0.71 -0.13 -71.07
N ALA A 11 -0.72 1.21 -71.13
CA ALA A 11 -0.81 1.95 -72.38
C ALA A 11 0.51 1.84 -73.17
N THR A 12 0.54 1.01 -74.21
CA THR A 12 1.60 1.01 -75.21
C THR A 12 1.04 1.11 -76.63
N MET A 13 0.80 2.35 -77.07
CA MET A 13 0.97 2.69 -78.48
C MET A 13 2.41 2.33 -78.89
N LEU A 14 2.61 1.38 -79.79
CA LEU A 14 3.84 1.30 -80.59
C LEU A 14 3.58 0.61 -81.93
N PHE A 15 3.84 1.34 -83.00
CA PHE A 15 3.73 0.90 -84.39
C PHE A 15 4.61 -0.32 -84.69
N ALA A 16 4.06 -1.33 -85.37
CA ALA A 16 4.84 -2.30 -86.15
C ALA A 16 4.01 -2.92 -87.29
N SER A 17 3.93 -2.19 -88.40
CA SER A 17 3.76 -2.74 -89.76
C SER A 17 5.04 -2.40 -90.54
N PRO A 18 5.53 -3.23 -91.49
CA PRO A 18 4.71 -3.78 -92.56
C PRO A 18 5.01 -5.23 -92.99
N PHE A 19 4.01 -5.90 -93.56
CA PHE A 19 4.23 -6.94 -94.59
C PHE A 19 3.07 -6.97 -95.60
N LEU A 20 3.36 -6.48 -96.81
CA LEU A 20 2.66 -6.75 -98.08
C LEU A 20 3.77 -6.94 -99.12
N PRO A 21 3.66 -7.94 -100.02
CA PRO A 21 2.78 -7.80 -101.20
C PRO A 21 2.03 -9.12 -101.54
N THR A 22 1.11 -9.27 -102.50
CA THR A 22 0.71 -8.49 -103.70
C THR A 22 -0.80 -8.57 -103.96
N ILE A 23 -1.37 -7.47 -104.45
CA ILE A 23 -2.50 -7.28 -105.41
C ILE A 23 -3.45 -8.46 -105.74
N ALA A 24 -4.76 -8.15 -105.74
CA ALA A 24 -5.87 -8.79 -106.48
C ALA A 24 -6.74 -9.88 -105.79
N GLN A 25 -7.56 -9.45 -104.84
CA GLN A 25 -9.02 -9.46 -105.04
C GLN A 25 -9.56 -8.07 -104.70
N ALA A 26 -10.66 -7.66 -105.33
CA ALA A 26 -11.47 -6.57 -104.81
C ALA A 26 -12.56 -7.23 -103.95
N ASP A 27 -12.46 -7.09 -102.63
CA ASP A 27 -13.50 -7.59 -101.73
C ASP A 27 -14.84 -7.04 -102.22
N THR A 28 -15.81 -7.93 -102.46
CA THR A 28 -17.13 -7.49 -102.90
C THR A 28 -17.78 -6.69 -101.78
N LEU A 29 -18.69 -5.77 -102.13
CA LEU A 29 -19.43 -4.99 -101.14
C LEU A 29 -20.14 -5.91 -100.12
N GLU A 30 -20.59 -7.09 -100.59
CA GLU A 30 -21.22 -8.15 -99.83
C GLU A 30 -20.25 -8.83 -98.83
N GLU A 31 -18.99 -9.07 -99.19
CA GLU A 31 -17.97 -9.61 -98.27
C GLU A 31 -17.58 -8.60 -97.18
N MET A 32 -17.43 -7.32 -97.52
CA MET A 32 -17.23 -6.26 -96.52
C MET A 32 -18.45 -6.09 -95.61
N GLU A 33 -19.67 -6.25 -96.13
CA GLU A 33 -20.91 -6.19 -95.35
C GLU A 33 -21.05 -7.41 -94.42
N GLN A 34 -20.65 -8.61 -94.87
CA GLN A 34 -20.54 -9.79 -94.01
C GLN A 34 -19.49 -9.62 -92.91
N GLN A 35 -18.28 -9.14 -93.24
CA GLN A 35 -17.25 -8.86 -92.22
C GLN A 35 -17.69 -7.80 -91.22
N LYS A 36 -18.43 -6.77 -91.67
CA LYS A 36 -19.01 -5.77 -90.77
C LYS A 36 -20.06 -6.39 -89.83
N ASN A 37 -20.99 -7.19 -90.35
CA ASN A 37 -22.02 -7.84 -89.53
C ASN A 37 -21.41 -8.84 -88.52
N GLU A 38 -20.35 -9.54 -88.90
CA GLU A 38 -19.57 -10.41 -88.01
C GLU A 38 -18.89 -9.60 -86.89
N LEU A 39 -18.24 -8.47 -87.23
CA LEU A 39 -17.64 -7.56 -86.24
C LEU A 39 -18.67 -6.91 -85.32
N ASP A 40 -19.84 -6.51 -85.84
CA ASP A 40 -20.94 -5.95 -85.05
C ASP A 40 -21.51 -7.02 -84.09
N SER A 41 -21.60 -8.28 -84.50
CA SER A 41 -21.97 -9.42 -83.65
C SER A 41 -20.93 -9.68 -82.55
N GLN A 42 -19.64 -9.72 -82.90
CA GLN A 42 -18.54 -9.90 -81.95
C GLN A 42 -18.45 -8.74 -80.95
N SER A 43 -18.71 -7.50 -81.38
CA SER A 43 -18.80 -6.31 -80.52
C SER A 43 -19.99 -6.41 -79.55
N SER A 44 -21.15 -6.89 -80.01
CA SER A 44 -22.33 -7.14 -79.17
C SER A 44 -22.07 -8.22 -78.12
N GLU A 45 -21.47 -9.35 -78.50
CA GLU A 45 -21.07 -10.40 -77.54
C GLU A 45 -20.04 -9.89 -76.52
N LEU A 46 -19.10 -9.04 -76.95
CA LEU A 46 -18.08 -8.47 -76.09
C LEU A 46 -18.71 -7.49 -75.08
N ASN A 47 -19.62 -6.62 -75.52
CA ASN A 47 -20.37 -5.73 -74.62
C ASN A 47 -21.20 -6.51 -73.59
N ASN A 48 -21.92 -7.56 -73.98
CA ASN A 48 -22.65 -8.41 -73.04
C ASN A 48 -21.73 -9.10 -72.01
N LYS A 49 -20.48 -9.45 -72.39
CA LYS A 49 -19.47 -9.98 -71.45
C LYS A 49 -18.96 -8.89 -70.52
N ILE A 50 -18.72 -7.67 -71.02
CA ILE A 50 -18.29 -6.50 -70.22
C ILE A 50 -19.39 -6.13 -69.21
N GLU A 51 -20.64 -5.95 -69.62
CA GLU A 51 -21.75 -5.63 -68.71
C GLU A 51 -21.92 -6.69 -67.60
N LYS A 52 -21.74 -7.98 -67.94
CA LYS A 52 -21.78 -9.05 -66.94
C LYS A 52 -20.59 -9.02 -65.99
N GLN A 53 -19.40 -8.67 -66.47
CA GLN A 53 -18.21 -8.51 -65.64
C GLN A 53 -18.33 -7.28 -64.72
N ASP A 54 -18.82 -6.15 -65.24
CA ASP A 54 -19.07 -4.93 -64.46
C ASP A 54 -20.12 -5.17 -63.37
N SER A 55 -21.19 -5.93 -63.65
CA SER A 55 -22.13 -6.36 -62.60
C SER A 55 -21.42 -7.11 -61.47
N THR A 56 -20.64 -8.15 -61.80
CA THR A 56 -19.91 -8.92 -60.78
C THR A 56 -18.85 -8.11 -60.02
N LEU A 57 -18.29 -7.07 -60.65
CA LEU A 57 -17.31 -6.18 -60.01
C LEU A 57 -18.00 -5.24 -59.01
N ASN A 58 -19.18 -4.72 -59.35
CA ASN A 58 -20.01 -3.91 -58.44
C ASN A 58 -20.52 -4.74 -57.25
N ASP A 59 -20.93 -5.99 -57.48
CA ASP A 59 -21.38 -6.91 -56.42
C ASP A 59 -20.23 -7.19 -55.42
N LEU A 60 -19.00 -7.45 -55.92
CA LEU A 60 -17.81 -7.67 -55.09
C LEU A 60 -17.40 -6.42 -54.28
N GLU A 61 -17.46 -5.22 -54.86
CA GLU A 61 -17.17 -3.98 -54.13
C GLU A 61 -18.21 -3.70 -53.03
N SER A 62 -19.47 -4.09 -53.25
CA SER A 62 -20.52 -4.05 -52.23
C SER A 62 -20.25 -5.04 -51.10
N GLU A 63 -19.86 -6.29 -51.38
CA GLU A 63 -19.51 -7.28 -50.36
C GLU A 63 -18.29 -6.85 -49.53
N LYS A 64 -17.26 -6.27 -50.16
CA LYS A 64 -16.09 -5.71 -49.49
C LYS A 64 -16.46 -4.57 -48.53
N SER A 65 -17.28 -3.62 -48.97
CA SER A 65 -17.74 -2.50 -48.13
C SER A 65 -18.49 -2.99 -46.87
N ILE A 66 -19.24 -4.09 -47.00
CA ILE A 66 -19.90 -4.75 -45.87
C ILE A 66 -18.85 -5.40 -44.93
N LEU A 67 -17.87 -6.15 -45.44
CA LEU A 67 -16.83 -6.76 -44.59
C LEU A 67 -15.94 -5.71 -43.90
N GLU A 68 -15.60 -4.60 -44.57
CA GLU A 68 -14.86 -3.47 -43.95
C GLU A 68 -15.66 -2.82 -42.80
N SER A 69 -16.98 -2.68 -42.97
CA SER A 69 -17.90 -2.20 -41.90
C SER A 69 -17.98 -3.19 -40.74
N ASP A 70 -18.07 -4.49 -41.02
CA ASP A 70 -18.10 -5.56 -40.02
C ASP A 70 -16.80 -5.64 -39.20
N ILE A 71 -15.65 -5.54 -39.87
CA ILE A 71 -14.33 -5.50 -39.23
C ILE A 71 -14.20 -4.26 -38.34
N THR A 72 -14.65 -3.08 -38.80
CA THR A 72 -14.66 -1.84 -38.00
C THR A 72 -15.56 -1.97 -36.76
N THR A 73 -16.70 -2.65 -36.90
CA THR A 73 -17.63 -2.91 -35.80
C THR A 73 -17.03 -3.87 -34.77
N LEU A 74 -16.42 -4.97 -35.22
CA LEU A 74 -15.72 -5.92 -34.35
C LEU A 74 -14.54 -5.26 -33.62
N GLN A 75 -13.74 -4.43 -34.31
CA GLN A 75 -12.65 -3.68 -33.67
C GLN A 75 -13.16 -2.77 -32.54
N THR A 76 -14.29 -2.09 -32.75
CA THR A 76 -14.92 -1.24 -31.72
C THR A 76 -15.37 -2.07 -30.50
N GLN A 77 -15.95 -3.26 -30.73
CA GLN A 77 -16.37 -4.18 -29.66
C GLN A 77 -15.18 -4.77 -28.88
N ILE A 78 -14.09 -5.06 -29.58
CA ILE A 78 -12.80 -5.50 -29.02
C ILE A 78 -12.24 -4.40 -28.11
N ASP A 79 -12.17 -3.16 -28.60
CA ASP A 79 -11.65 -2.01 -27.84
C ASP A 79 -12.50 -1.73 -26.58
N GLU A 80 -13.83 -1.78 -26.69
CA GLU A 80 -14.73 -1.70 -25.54
C GLU A 80 -14.51 -2.83 -24.53
N THR A 81 -14.27 -4.06 -24.99
CA THR A 81 -14.03 -5.23 -24.13
C THR A 81 -12.69 -5.12 -23.41
N VAL A 82 -11.66 -4.60 -24.08
CA VAL A 82 -10.34 -4.31 -23.48
C VAL A 82 -10.44 -3.19 -22.42
N LEU A 83 -11.22 -2.13 -22.67
CA LEU A 83 -11.46 -1.07 -21.68
C LEU A 83 -12.21 -1.59 -20.44
N LYS A 84 -13.23 -2.43 -20.63
CA LYS A 84 -13.95 -3.10 -19.53
C LYS A 84 -13.01 -4.00 -18.71
N LEU A 85 -12.15 -4.78 -19.37
CA LEU A 85 -11.15 -5.61 -18.71
C LEU A 85 -10.17 -4.80 -17.85
N HIS A 86 -9.67 -3.67 -18.36
CA HIS A 86 -8.78 -2.80 -17.60
C HIS A 86 -9.46 -2.22 -16.34
N ASP A 87 -10.71 -1.75 -16.46
CA ASP A 87 -11.49 -1.25 -15.32
C ASP A 87 -11.78 -2.35 -14.28
N GLN A 88 -12.08 -3.58 -14.72
CA GLN A 88 -12.24 -4.74 -13.84
C GLN A 88 -10.92 -5.14 -13.14
N GLU A 89 -9.80 -5.12 -13.84
CA GLU A 89 -8.47 -5.43 -13.27
C GLU A 89 -8.03 -4.36 -12.26
N GLN A 90 -8.31 -3.08 -12.53
CA GLN A 90 -8.07 -2.01 -11.55
C GLN A 90 -8.92 -2.20 -10.28
N LYS A 91 -10.23 -2.45 -10.43
CA LYS A 91 -11.14 -2.73 -9.29
C LYS A 91 -10.69 -3.93 -8.47
N LEU A 92 -10.21 -4.99 -9.13
CA LEU A 92 -9.67 -6.18 -8.48
C LEU A 92 -8.48 -5.83 -7.57
N GLU A 93 -7.54 -5.00 -8.03
CA GLU A 93 -6.40 -4.56 -7.21
C GLU A 93 -6.80 -3.60 -6.07
N GLU A 94 -7.76 -2.70 -6.31
CA GLU A 94 -8.32 -1.82 -5.27
C GLU A 94 -9.02 -2.63 -4.15
N SER A 95 -9.85 -3.62 -4.52
CA SER A 95 -10.50 -4.52 -3.56
C SER A 95 -9.50 -5.40 -2.81
N LYS A 96 -8.45 -5.93 -3.48
CA LYS A 96 -7.35 -6.65 -2.81
C LYS A 96 -6.64 -5.76 -1.78
N ALA A 97 -6.28 -4.52 -2.14
CA ALA A 97 -5.62 -3.59 -1.23
C ALA A 97 -6.50 -3.27 -0.01
N LYS A 98 -7.80 -3.12 -0.21
CA LYS A 98 -8.80 -2.91 0.85
C LYS A 98 -8.96 -4.13 1.77
N VAL A 99 -8.93 -5.36 1.23
CA VAL A 99 -8.88 -6.59 2.05
C VAL A 99 -7.61 -6.63 2.90
N GLU A 100 -6.44 -6.28 2.34
CA GLU A 100 -5.17 -6.24 3.08
C GLU A 100 -5.16 -5.16 4.18
N GLN A 101 -5.80 -4.01 3.96
CA GLN A 101 -6.01 -3.00 5.01
C GLN A 101 -6.94 -3.54 6.11
N LEU A 102 -8.10 -4.08 5.75
CA LEU A 102 -9.06 -4.62 6.72
C LEU A 102 -8.46 -5.75 7.57
N LYS A 103 -7.64 -6.64 6.97
CA LYS A 103 -6.89 -7.67 7.72
C LYS A 103 -5.99 -7.07 8.81
N LYS A 104 -5.26 -5.99 8.51
CA LYS A 104 -4.39 -5.31 9.48
C LYS A 104 -5.20 -4.64 10.59
N GLU A 105 -6.30 -3.99 10.26
CA GLU A 105 -7.23 -3.41 11.24
C GLU A 105 -7.82 -4.48 12.16
N ILE A 106 -8.21 -5.63 11.60
CA ILE A 106 -8.71 -6.81 12.34
C ILE A 106 -7.64 -7.38 13.28
N GLU A 107 -6.39 -7.55 12.82
CA GLU A 107 -5.29 -8.04 13.65
C GLU A 107 -5.00 -7.10 14.82
N LEU A 108 -4.95 -5.78 14.58
CA LEU A 108 -4.76 -4.77 15.61
C LEU A 108 -5.93 -4.72 16.61
N LEU A 109 -7.17 -4.82 16.15
CA LEU A 109 -8.34 -4.85 17.02
C LEU A 109 -8.35 -6.10 17.91
N LYS A 110 -7.99 -7.28 17.37
CA LYS A 110 -7.90 -8.52 18.17
C LYS A 110 -6.88 -8.41 19.29
N GLU A 111 -5.65 -8.00 18.97
CA GLU A 111 -4.59 -7.79 19.97
C GLU A 111 -5.04 -6.81 21.08
N LEU A 112 -5.70 -5.71 20.69
CA LEU A 112 -6.15 -4.68 21.64
C LEU A 112 -7.31 -5.17 22.52
N ILE A 113 -8.27 -5.89 21.93
CA ILE A 113 -9.38 -6.56 22.64
C ILE A 113 -8.84 -7.60 23.62
N ASP A 114 -7.86 -8.41 23.24
CA ASP A 114 -7.27 -9.44 24.12
C ASP A 114 -6.51 -8.81 25.29
N GLN A 115 -5.68 -7.79 25.02
CA GLN A 115 -4.99 -7.03 26.07
C GLN A 115 -5.97 -6.34 27.04
N ARG A 116 -7.08 -5.78 26.55
CA ARG A 116 -8.09 -5.14 27.40
C ARG A 116 -8.95 -6.19 28.14
N THR A 117 -9.19 -7.37 27.56
CA THR A 117 -9.85 -8.50 28.24
C THR A 117 -9.03 -8.95 29.46
N GLY A 118 -7.73 -9.20 29.31
CA GLY A 118 -6.87 -9.60 30.43
C GLY A 118 -6.80 -8.55 31.55
N LYS A 119 -6.87 -7.24 31.22
CA LYS A 119 -6.99 -6.17 32.22
C LYS A 119 -8.33 -6.23 32.96
N LEU A 120 -9.44 -6.38 32.22
CA LEU A 120 -10.78 -6.48 32.79
C LEU A 120 -10.96 -7.70 33.67
N GLU A 121 -10.40 -8.86 33.31
CA GLU A 121 -10.43 -10.07 34.14
C GLU A 121 -9.69 -9.89 35.47
N ASN A 122 -8.49 -9.29 35.43
CA ASN A 122 -7.71 -8.99 36.64
C ASN A 122 -8.42 -7.96 37.54
N GLN A 123 -9.01 -6.91 36.95
CA GLN A 123 -9.82 -5.93 37.68
C GLN A 123 -11.08 -6.56 38.29
N ALA A 124 -11.82 -7.37 37.53
CA ALA A 124 -13.01 -8.07 38.00
C ALA A 124 -12.69 -9.02 39.16
N ARG A 125 -11.57 -9.77 39.06
CA ARG A 125 -11.09 -10.63 40.15
C ARG A 125 -10.78 -9.82 41.41
N SER A 126 -10.03 -8.72 41.30
CA SER A 126 -9.71 -7.86 42.44
C SER A 126 -10.95 -7.21 43.07
N VAL A 127 -11.94 -6.79 42.27
CA VAL A 127 -13.22 -6.29 42.78
C VAL A 127 -14.00 -7.40 43.49
N GLN A 128 -13.92 -8.65 43.03
CA GLN A 128 -14.59 -9.80 43.64
C GLN A 128 -13.91 -10.31 44.91
N THR A 129 -12.57 -10.25 45.01
CA THR A 129 -11.81 -10.68 46.20
C THR A 129 -11.76 -9.59 47.28
N ASP A 130 -11.40 -8.37 46.90
CA ASP A 130 -11.04 -7.30 47.83
C ASP A 130 -11.97 -6.09 47.75
N GLY A 131 -12.53 -5.81 46.56
CA GLY A 131 -13.36 -4.65 46.26
C GLY A 131 -14.87 -4.82 46.45
N ASN A 132 -15.32 -5.73 47.34
CA ASN A 132 -16.73 -5.93 47.64
C ASN A 132 -17.40 -4.60 48.04
N ALA A 133 -18.68 -4.39 47.69
CA ALA A 133 -19.47 -3.22 48.07
C ALA A 133 -19.41 -2.92 49.57
N SER A 134 -19.34 -3.95 50.43
CA SER A 134 -19.13 -3.81 51.87
C SER A 134 -17.80 -3.12 52.23
N ASN A 135 -16.72 -3.41 51.50
CA ASN A 135 -15.40 -2.81 51.72
C ASN A 135 -15.33 -1.39 51.15
N LEU A 136 -15.99 -1.14 50.01
CA LEU A 136 -16.16 0.20 49.45
C LEU A 136 -16.99 1.12 50.37
N ILE A 137 -18.09 0.62 50.92
CA ILE A 137 -18.90 1.32 51.93
C ILE A 137 -18.09 1.49 53.22
N GLY A 138 -17.34 0.46 53.64
CA GLY A 138 -16.43 0.53 54.80
C GLY A 138 -15.33 1.60 54.65
N LEU A 139 -14.72 1.71 53.47
CA LEU A 139 -13.72 2.73 53.13
C LEU A 139 -14.31 4.15 53.21
N LEU A 140 -15.58 4.33 52.85
CA LEU A 140 -16.27 5.62 52.97
C LEU A 140 -16.70 5.92 54.42
N ILE A 141 -17.19 4.91 55.16
CA ILE A 141 -17.64 5.07 56.55
C ILE A 141 -16.47 5.29 57.52
N THR A 142 -15.28 4.75 57.23
CA THR A 142 -14.04 4.95 58.02
C THR A 142 -13.28 6.25 57.65
N ALA A 143 -13.94 7.22 57.02
CA ALA A 143 -13.36 8.53 56.78
C ALA A 143 -13.23 9.31 58.10
N GLU A 144 -12.04 9.85 58.39
CA GLU A 144 -11.76 10.53 59.66
C GLU A 144 -12.27 11.98 59.68
N SER A 145 -12.59 12.54 58.51
CA SER A 145 -13.11 13.90 58.36
C SER A 145 -13.98 14.03 57.10
N PHE A 146 -14.78 15.10 57.04
CA PHE A 146 -15.58 15.42 55.85
C PHE A 146 -14.69 15.65 54.60
N THR A 147 -13.51 16.25 54.76
CA THR A 147 -12.56 16.47 53.66
C THR A 147 -11.99 15.14 53.14
N ASP A 148 -11.65 14.22 54.04
CA ASP A 148 -11.21 12.87 53.71
C ASP A 148 -12.32 12.07 52.99
N LEU A 149 -13.56 12.13 53.50
CA LEU A 149 -14.73 11.52 52.86
C LEU A 149 -14.92 12.02 51.42
N VAL A 150 -14.87 13.34 51.18
CA VAL A 150 -14.99 13.91 49.83
C VAL A 150 -13.84 13.45 48.92
N GLY A 151 -12.62 13.36 49.44
CA GLY A 151 -11.47 12.80 48.73
C GLY A 151 -11.68 11.33 48.32
N ARG A 152 -12.10 10.48 49.26
CA ARG A 152 -12.38 9.05 49.01
C ARG A 152 -13.53 8.87 48.02
N ILE A 153 -14.61 9.64 48.11
CA ILE A 153 -15.71 9.65 47.12
C ILE A 153 -15.18 10.01 45.72
N GLY A 154 -14.29 11.00 45.63
CA GLY A 154 -13.66 11.39 44.36
C GLY A 154 -12.87 10.26 43.72
N VAL A 155 -12.01 9.58 44.49
CA VAL A 155 -11.23 8.42 44.03
C VAL A 155 -12.12 7.25 43.61
N VAL A 156 -13.15 6.93 44.40
CA VAL A 156 -14.11 5.85 44.07
C VAL A 156 -14.86 6.16 42.78
N ASN A 157 -15.35 7.40 42.61
CA ASN A 157 -16.05 7.80 41.39
C ASN A 157 -15.13 7.76 40.16
N GLN A 158 -13.89 8.22 40.29
CA GLN A 158 -12.89 8.15 39.22
C GLN A 158 -12.59 6.70 38.81
N LEU A 159 -12.47 5.78 39.78
CA LEU A 159 -12.21 4.37 39.52
C LEU A 159 -13.42 3.67 38.86
N VAL A 160 -14.63 3.97 39.31
CA VAL A 160 -15.87 3.45 38.70
C VAL A 160 -16.06 3.99 37.28
N THR A 161 -15.78 5.27 37.04
CA THR A 161 -15.82 5.86 35.68
C THR A 161 -14.77 5.21 34.78
N ALA A 162 -13.52 5.11 35.21
CA ALA A 162 -12.46 4.46 34.43
C ALA A 162 -12.80 3.01 34.06
N ASN A 163 -13.32 2.21 35.00
CA ASN A 163 -13.74 0.83 34.72
C ASN A 163 -14.92 0.78 33.74
N LYS A 164 -15.90 1.68 33.86
CA LYS A 164 -17.01 1.80 32.90
C LYS A 164 -16.52 2.17 31.51
N ASP A 165 -15.56 3.09 31.40
CA ASP A 165 -15.01 3.53 30.12
C ASP A 165 -14.27 2.38 29.43
N ILE A 166 -13.42 1.63 30.16
CA ILE A 166 -12.72 0.43 29.64
C ILE A 166 -13.73 -0.61 29.09
N VAL A 167 -14.83 -0.90 29.82
CA VAL A 167 -15.87 -1.84 29.34
C VAL A 167 -16.61 -1.28 28.11
N THR A 168 -16.84 0.03 28.04
CA THR A 168 -17.52 0.68 26.91
C THR A 168 -16.64 0.67 25.65
N GLU A 169 -15.34 0.92 25.83
CA GLU A 169 -14.31 0.83 24.79
C GLU A 169 -14.21 -0.60 24.26
N GLN A 170 -14.21 -1.60 25.16
CA GLN A 170 -14.18 -3.02 24.80
C GLN A 170 -15.36 -3.44 23.93
N ALA A 171 -16.59 -3.05 24.31
CA ALA A 171 -17.78 -3.34 23.52
C ALA A 171 -17.77 -2.62 22.16
N THR A 172 -17.15 -1.44 22.09
CA THR A 172 -17.01 -0.66 20.85
C THR A 172 -16.03 -1.34 19.88
N ASP A 173 -14.88 -1.78 20.37
CA ASP A 173 -13.87 -2.44 19.56
C ASP A 173 -14.32 -3.83 19.09
N GLN A 174 -15.00 -4.61 19.95
CA GLN A 174 -15.61 -5.89 19.55
C GLN A 174 -16.62 -5.71 18.40
N LYS A 175 -17.45 -4.66 18.45
CA LYS A 175 -18.38 -4.32 17.37
C LYS A 175 -17.66 -3.83 16.11
N ALA A 176 -16.57 -3.08 16.26
CA ALA A 176 -15.73 -2.65 15.13
C ALA A 176 -15.06 -3.85 14.44
N LEU A 177 -14.57 -4.81 15.23
CA LEU A 177 -14.01 -6.07 14.77
C LEU A 177 -15.02 -6.88 13.94
N GLU A 178 -16.20 -7.17 14.49
CA GLU A 178 -17.29 -7.87 13.77
C GLU A 178 -17.65 -7.15 12.47
N THR A 179 -17.80 -5.83 12.53
CA THR A 179 -18.09 -4.99 11.36
C THR A 179 -17.00 -5.09 10.28
N ASN A 180 -15.73 -5.12 10.67
CA ASN A 180 -14.61 -5.21 9.74
C ASN A 180 -14.43 -6.64 9.18
N GLU A 181 -14.68 -7.69 9.96
CA GLU A 181 -14.69 -9.07 9.47
C GLU A 181 -15.80 -9.29 8.42
N VAL A 182 -17.01 -8.77 8.66
CA VAL A 182 -18.11 -8.81 7.67
C VAL A 182 -17.75 -8.06 6.39
N LYS A 183 -17.17 -6.85 6.48
CA LYS A 183 -16.67 -6.12 5.30
C LYS A 183 -15.60 -6.90 4.54
N ALA A 184 -14.63 -7.47 5.25
CA ALA A 184 -13.54 -8.23 4.63
C ALA A 184 -14.06 -9.49 3.92
N GLN A 185 -15.10 -10.14 4.45
CA GLN A 185 -15.72 -11.28 3.80
C GLN A 185 -16.56 -10.87 2.57
N ALA A 186 -17.31 -9.76 2.65
CA ALA A 186 -18.05 -9.24 1.50
C ALA A 186 -17.10 -8.83 0.34
N GLU A 187 -15.98 -8.18 0.66
CA GLU A 187 -14.96 -7.78 -0.33
C GLU A 187 -14.29 -9.00 -1.00
N LYS A 188 -14.08 -10.10 -0.26
CA LYS A 188 -13.58 -11.37 -0.85
C LYS A 188 -14.54 -11.97 -1.86
N VAL A 189 -15.86 -11.95 -1.59
CA VAL A 189 -16.87 -12.45 -2.52
C VAL A 189 -16.87 -11.60 -3.79
N ALA A 190 -16.84 -10.27 -3.65
CA ALA A 190 -16.75 -9.35 -4.78
C ALA A 190 -15.46 -9.55 -5.63
N ILE A 191 -14.35 -9.93 -5.00
CA ILE A 191 -13.11 -10.32 -5.69
C ILE A 191 -13.29 -11.60 -6.52
N GLU A 192 -13.98 -12.63 -6.00
CA GLU A 192 -14.28 -13.85 -6.75
C GLU A 192 -15.22 -13.58 -7.93
N ASP A 193 -16.29 -12.80 -7.72
CA ASP A 193 -17.21 -12.39 -8.78
C ASP A 193 -16.49 -11.61 -9.89
N THR A 194 -15.68 -10.59 -9.53
CA THR A 194 -14.91 -9.79 -10.48
C THR A 194 -13.91 -10.65 -11.27
N LYS A 195 -13.30 -11.65 -10.63
CA LYS A 195 -12.38 -12.59 -11.29
C LYS A 195 -13.10 -13.46 -12.33
N ASN A 196 -14.32 -13.92 -12.02
CA ASN A 196 -15.14 -14.68 -12.97
C ASN A 196 -15.57 -13.81 -14.17
N ASP A 197 -15.96 -12.56 -13.91
CA ASP A 197 -16.31 -11.60 -14.97
C ASP A 197 -15.14 -11.27 -15.90
N ILE A 198 -13.91 -11.16 -15.35
CA ILE A 198 -12.67 -11.01 -16.12
C ILE A 198 -12.42 -12.23 -17.01
N GLU A 199 -12.64 -13.45 -16.50
CA GLU A 199 -12.46 -14.69 -17.28
C GLU A 199 -13.48 -14.79 -18.43
N LEU A 200 -14.75 -14.47 -18.18
CA LEU A 200 -15.79 -14.37 -19.20
C LEU A 200 -15.45 -13.33 -20.27
N SER A 201 -15.00 -12.15 -19.86
CA SER A 201 -14.65 -11.04 -20.77
C SER A 201 -13.42 -11.37 -21.62
N LYS A 202 -12.42 -12.07 -21.06
CA LYS A 202 -11.26 -12.58 -21.81
C LYS A 202 -11.65 -13.66 -22.82
N ASN A 203 -12.55 -14.58 -22.47
CA ASN A 203 -13.04 -15.59 -23.41
C ASN A 203 -13.82 -14.96 -24.58
N ASN A 204 -14.63 -13.93 -24.30
CA ASN A 204 -15.36 -13.17 -25.33
C ASN A 204 -14.38 -12.42 -26.27
N LEU A 205 -13.36 -11.76 -25.71
CA LEU A 205 -12.31 -11.08 -26.48
C LEU A 205 -11.57 -12.03 -27.44
N VAL A 206 -11.23 -13.24 -26.99
CA VAL A 206 -10.61 -14.27 -27.84
C VAL A 206 -11.53 -14.72 -28.97
N ALA A 207 -12.83 -14.88 -28.70
CA ALA A 207 -13.81 -15.24 -29.72
C ALA A 207 -14.02 -14.13 -30.77
N GLN A 208 -14.18 -12.87 -30.34
CA GLN A 208 -14.29 -11.71 -31.23
C GLN A 208 -13.06 -11.56 -32.12
N LYS A 209 -11.85 -11.74 -31.55
CA LYS A 209 -10.62 -11.70 -32.34
C LYS A 209 -10.56 -12.82 -33.38
N ALA A 210 -10.98 -14.05 -33.03
CA ALA A 210 -11.02 -15.15 -33.97
C ALA A 210 -12.03 -14.91 -35.12
N GLU A 211 -13.19 -14.30 -34.83
CA GLU A 211 -14.15 -13.89 -35.87
C GLU A 211 -13.57 -12.80 -36.79
N MET A 212 -12.89 -11.81 -36.22
CA MET A 212 -12.21 -10.75 -36.98
C MET A 212 -11.11 -11.33 -37.88
N ASP A 213 -10.27 -12.22 -37.34
CA ASP A 213 -9.21 -12.89 -38.11
C ASP A 213 -9.82 -13.72 -39.27
N ASP A 214 -10.94 -14.41 -39.07
CA ASP A 214 -11.64 -15.16 -40.14
C ASP A 214 -12.25 -14.24 -41.22
N LYS A 215 -12.93 -13.16 -40.84
CA LYS A 215 -13.46 -12.18 -41.81
C LYS A 215 -12.35 -11.57 -42.67
N ILE A 216 -11.18 -11.27 -42.09
CA ILE A 216 -10.03 -10.78 -42.85
C ILE A 216 -9.50 -11.84 -43.84
N VAL A 217 -9.50 -13.13 -43.45
CA VAL A 217 -9.18 -14.22 -44.38
C VAL A 217 -10.20 -14.35 -45.51
N GLN A 218 -11.49 -14.12 -45.25
CA GLN A 218 -12.53 -14.12 -46.29
C GLN A 218 -12.29 -13.00 -47.32
N VAL A 219 -11.99 -11.77 -46.89
CA VAL A 219 -11.58 -10.66 -47.80
C VAL A 219 -10.38 -11.10 -48.66
N ALA A 220 -9.34 -11.64 -48.04
CA ALA A 220 -8.11 -12.04 -48.72
C ALA A 220 -8.31 -13.19 -49.74
N ILE A 221 -9.35 -14.01 -49.57
CA ILE A 221 -9.70 -15.10 -50.51
C ILE A 221 -10.55 -14.58 -51.67
N GLN A 222 -11.51 -13.68 -51.43
CA GLN A 222 -12.40 -13.17 -52.49
C GLN A 222 -11.67 -12.37 -53.59
N TYR A 223 -10.53 -11.76 -53.26
CA TYR A 223 -9.78 -10.88 -54.16
C TYR A 223 -8.61 -11.54 -54.91
N ASP A 224 -8.38 -12.85 -54.74
CA ASP A 224 -7.34 -13.66 -55.43
C ASP A 224 -5.94 -12.98 -55.50
N MET A 225 -5.57 -12.31 -54.40
CA MET A 225 -4.37 -11.45 -54.31
C MET A 225 -3.09 -12.25 -54.57
N THR A 226 -2.13 -11.63 -55.28
CA THR A 226 -0.87 -12.32 -55.63
C THR A 226 -0.08 -12.75 -54.41
N GLU A 227 0.78 -13.77 -54.54
CA GLU A 227 1.57 -14.31 -53.41
C GLU A 227 2.46 -13.23 -52.74
N GLU A 228 2.76 -12.12 -53.41
CA GLU A 228 3.52 -10.98 -52.89
C GLU A 228 2.63 -9.99 -52.10
N GLU A 229 1.44 -9.66 -52.60
CA GLU A 229 0.45 -8.83 -51.90
C GLU A 229 -0.14 -9.57 -50.69
N LYS A 230 -0.43 -10.86 -50.87
CA LYS A 230 -0.79 -11.79 -49.81
C LYS A 230 0.30 -11.89 -48.75
N ASN A 231 1.59 -11.94 -49.13
CA ASN A 231 2.70 -11.87 -48.17
C ASN A 231 2.88 -10.49 -47.54
N THR A 232 2.35 -9.40 -48.12
CA THR A 232 2.42 -8.06 -47.52
C THR A 232 1.32 -7.91 -46.47
N PHE A 233 0.08 -8.21 -46.85
CA PHE A 233 -1.08 -8.23 -45.95
C PHE A 233 -0.92 -9.27 -44.82
N VAL A 234 -0.44 -10.49 -45.14
CA VAL A 234 -0.10 -11.51 -44.12
C VAL A 234 1.16 -11.15 -43.33
N LYS A 235 2.07 -10.28 -43.79
CA LYS A 235 3.15 -9.76 -42.93
C LYS A 235 2.67 -8.65 -42.00
N GLU A 236 1.83 -7.74 -42.46
CA GLU A 236 1.18 -6.73 -41.62
C GLU A 236 0.31 -7.43 -40.55
N GLN A 237 -0.46 -8.45 -40.95
CA GLN A 237 -1.24 -9.26 -40.03
C GLN A 237 -0.38 -10.25 -39.21
N GLN A 238 0.76 -10.75 -39.70
CA GLN A 238 1.72 -11.50 -38.88
C GLN A 238 2.44 -10.61 -37.87
N VAL A 239 2.61 -9.31 -38.13
CA VAL A 239 3.09 -8.36 -37.10
C VAL A 239 2.01 -8.23 -36.02
N ILE A 240 0.73 -8.10 -36.37
CA ILE A 240 -0.38 -8.09 -35.39
C ILE A 240 -0.51 -9.44 -34.66
N ALA A 241 -0.33 -10.57 -35.36
CA ALA A 241 -0.44 -11.92 -34.78
C ALA A 241 0.80 -12.32 -33.99
N THR A 242 2.00 -11.85 -34.34
CA THR A 242 3.20 -11.99 -33.50
C THR A 242 3.19 -10.99 -32.35
N GLN A 243 2.59 -9.80 -32.48
CA GLN A 243 2.28 -8.94 -31.35
C GLN A 243 1.25 -9.60 -30.42
N THR A 244 0.22 -10.27 -30.96
CA THR A 244 -0.76 -11.04 -30.16
C THR A 244 -0.13 -12.29 -29.54
N SER A 245 0.77 -12.98 -30.24
CA SER A 245 1.47 -14.17 -29.74
C SER A 245 2.54 -13.79 -28.71
N THR A 246 3.27 -12.69 -28.91
CA THR A 246 4.21 -12.16 -27.91
C THR A 246 3.47 -11.57 -26.73
N LEU A 247 2.30 -10.94 -26.94
CA LEU A 247 1.40 -10.51 -25.87
C LEU A 247 0.82 -11.70 -25.11
N SER A 248 0.42 -12.77 -25.79
CA SER A 248 -0.04 -14.02 -25.16
C SER A 248 1.10 -14.70 -24.40
N GLU A 249 2.32 -14.74 -24.95
CA GLU A 249 3.50 -15.24 -24.23
C GLU A 249 3.91 -14.35 -23.06
N THR A 250 3.86 -13.02 -23.17
CA THR A 250 4.14 -12.13 -22.03
C THR A 250 3.01 -12.16 -21.02
N MET A 251 1.75 -12.33 -21.43
CA MET A 251 0.62 -12.57 -20.52
C MET A 251 0.70 -13.94 -19.86
N GLN A 252 1.23 -14.98 -20.53
CA GLN A 252 1.49 -16.27 -19.90
C GLN A 252 2.69 -16.21 -18.94
N LYS A 253 3.77 -15.52 -19.32
CA LYS A 253 4.93 -15.25 -18.44
C LYS A 253 4.54 -14.36 -17.26
N GLU A 254 3.69 -13.37 -17.45
CA GLU A 254 3.17 -12.47 -16.41
C GLU A 254 2.13 -13.18 -15.54
N ARG A 255 1.26 -14.03 -16.11
CA ARG A 255 0.39 -14.94 -15.35
C ARG A 255 1.21 -15.90 -14.50
N GLN A 256 2.30 -16.45 -15.03
CA GLN A 256 3.21 -17.32 -14.28
C GLN A 256 3.95 -16.53 -13.19
N ARG A 257 4.45 -15.33 -13.50
CA ARG A 257 5.09 -14.41 -12.54
C ARG A 257 4.13 -14.00 -11.42
N ILE A 258 2.87 -13.70 -11.73
CA ILE A 258 1.83 -13.35 -10.76
C ILE A 258 1.45 -14.57 -9.92
N ILE A 259 1.33 -15.77 -10.51
CA ILE A 259 1.07 -17.00 -9.74
C ILE A 259 2.25 -17.33 -8.81
N GLU A 260 3.48 -17.19 -9.29
CA GLU A 260 4.70 -17.39 -8.49
C GLU A 260 4.86 -16.31 -7.42
N GLU A 261 4.55 -15.05 -7.70
CA GLU A 261 4.55 -13.94 -6.75
C GLU A 261 3.44 -14.09 -5.70
N GLU A 262 2.24 -14.50 -6.10
CA GLU A 262 1.11 -14.80 -5.21
C GLU A 262 1.43 -16.03 -4.33
N GLN A 263 2.00 -17.10 -4.88
CA GLN A 263 2.45 -18.27 -4.13
C GLN A 263 3.62 -17.94 -3.18
N ALA A 264 4.61 -17.18 -3.65
CA ALA A 264 5.73 -16.72 -2.81
C ALA A 264 5.26 -15.75 -1.72
N ARG A 265 4.27 -14.91 -1.99
CA ARG A 265 3.65 -14.01 -1.01
C ARG A 265 2.79 -14.78 -0.01
N GLN A 266 2.05 -15.81 -0.44
CA GLN A 266 1.32 -16.70 0.47
C GLN A 266 2.27 -17.52 1.34
N LEU A 267 3.37 -18.04 0.77
CA LEU A 267 4.44 -18.69 1.52
C LEU A 267 5.11 -17.72 2.51
N ALA A 268 5.50 -16.52 2.08
CA ALA A 268 6.09 -15.51 2.95
C ALA A 268 5.13 -15.04 4.06
N VAL A 269 3.82 -14.98 3.79
CA VAL A 269 2.80 -14.72 4.82
C VAL A 269 2.65 -15.90 5.79
N GLN A 270 2.69 -17.15 5.30
CA GLN A 270 2.68 -18.34 6.16
C GLN A 270 3.96 -18.46 7.00
N GLU A 271 5.12 -18.18 6.43
CA GLU A 271 6.42 -18.14 7.13
C GLU A 271 6.46 -16.99 8.14
N ALA A 272 6.02 -15.79 7.78
CA ALA A 272 5.93 -14.67 8.72
C ALA A 272 4.93 -14.95 9.85
N ALA A 273 3.82 -15.62 9.57
CA ALA A 273 2.86 -16.08 10.58
C ALA A 273 3.46 -17.17 11.48
N ALA A 274 4.21 -18.14 10.92
CA ALA A 274 4.90 -19.18 11.67
C ALA A 274 6.02 -18.62 12.54
N VAL A 275 6.79 -17.64 12.05
CA VAL A 275 7.83 -16.93 12.82
C VAL A 275 7.19 -16.07 13.93
N LYS A 276 6.09 -15.36 13.65
CA LYS A 276 5.30 -14.68 14.70
C LYS A 276 4.80 -15.65 15.75
N ALA A 277 4.25 -16.80 15.35
CA ALA A 277 3.73 -17.81 16.27
C ALA A 277 4.83 -18.45 17.12
N ALA A 278 5.99 -18.75 16.53
CA ALA A 278 7.16 -19.25 17.26
C ALA A 278 7.70 -18.22 18.27
N ALA A 279 7.82 -16.95 17.86
CA ALA A 279 8.24 -15.86 18.75
C ALA A 279 7.23 -15.59 19.86
N ALA A 280 5.92 -15.72 19.59
CA ALA A 280 4.87 -15.60 20.59
C ALA A 280 4.91 -16.75 21.60
N GLU A 281 5.15 -17.99 21.17
CA GLU A 281 5.30 -19.13 22.06
C GLU A 281 6.59 -19.05 22.89
N GLU A 282 7.72 -18.61 22.31
CA GLU A 282 8.95 -18.34 23.04
C GLU A 282 8.75 -17.23 24.10
N ALA A 283 8.09 -16.13 23.74
CA ALA A 283 7.73 -15.07 24.67
C ALA A 283 6.79 -15.57 25.79
N ARG A 284 5.84 -16.47 25.47
CA ARG A 284 4.94 -17.11 26.45
C ARG A 284 5.71 -18.00 27.42
N LEU A 285 6.65 -18.80 26.94
CA LEU A 285 7.51 -19.65 27.79
C LEU A 285 8.41 -18.80 28.70
N VAL A 286 8.99 -17.70 28.20
CA VAL A 286 9.75 -16.74 29.02
C VAL A 286 8.86 -16.07 30.07
N ALA A 287 7.63 -15.70 29.72
CA ALA A 287 6.66 -15.13 30.65
C ALA A 287 6.32 -16.12 31.78
N VAL A 288 5.97 -17.37 31.45
CA VAL A 288 5.68 -18.43 32.43
C VAL A 288 6.89 -18.67 33.35
N ALA A 289 8.10 -18.83 32.81
CA ALA A 289 9.31 -19.01 33.62
C ALA A 289 9.62 -17.80 34.53
N SER A 290 9.30 -16.57 34.08
CA SER A 290 9.43 -15.38 34.92
C SER A 290 8.39 -15.34 36.05
N GLN A 291 7.20 -15.87 35.80
CA GLN A 291 6.10 -15.95 36.77
C GLN A 291 6.38 -17.02 37.83
N GLU A 292 6.81 -18.22 37.44
CA GLU A 292 7.26 -19.28 38.37
C GLU A 292 8.43 -18.80 39.25
N LYS A 293 9.37 -18.04 38.68
CA LYS A 293 10.48 -17.46 39.45
C LYS A 293 10.00 -16.40 40.44
N ALA A 294 9.04 -15.55 40.05
CA ALA A 294 8.46 -14.56 40.95
C ALA A 294 7.70 -15.23 42.11
N GLU A 295 6.93 -16.29 41.85
CA GLU A 295 6.24 -17.08 42.86
C GLU A 295 7.22 -17.77 43.82
N GLN A 296 8.33 -18.33 43.33
CA GLN A 296 9.39 -18.89 44.17
C GLN A 296 10.08 -17.82 45.04
N GLU A 297 10.35 -16.64 44.49
CA GLU A 297 11.00 -15.53 45.19
C GLU A 297 10.06 -14.91 46.24
N GLU A 298 8.76 -14.84 45.97
CA GLU A 298 7.72 -14.46 46.94
C GLU A 298 7.58 -15.52 48.05
N THR A 299 7.51 -16.81 47.71
CA THR A 299 7.44 -17.91 48.69
C THR A 299 8.66 -17.88 49.63
N ALA A 300 9.87 -17.75 49.08
CA ALA A 300 11.10 -17.61 49.88
C ALA A 300 11.14 -16.32 50.72
N ARG A 301 10.43 -15.27 50.29
CA ARG A 301 10.26 -14.04 51.08
C ARG A 301 9.29 -14.23 52.24
N GLN A 302 8.17 -14.92 52.02
CA GLN A 302 7.20 -15.29 53.04
C GLN A 302 7.82 -16.23 54.10
N GLU A 303 8.63 -17.22 53.69
CA GLU A 303 9.40 -18.06 54.63
C GLU A 303 10.39 -17.25 55.47
N ARG A 304 11.06 -16.25 54.85
CA ARG A 304 12.00 -15.37 55.56
C ARG A 304 11.29 -14.42 56.54
N THR A 305 10.10 -13.92 56.23
CA THR A 305 9.31 -13.11 57.18
C THR A 305 8.78 -13.97 58.32
N ALA A 306 8.18 -15.13 58.04
CA ALA A 306 7.68 -16.06 59.06
C ALA A 306 8.81 -16.56 59.99
N LYS A 307 10.02 -16.76 59.46
CA LYS A 307 11.20 -17.10 60.28
C LYS A 307 11.66 -15.93 61.16
N LYS A 308 11.63 -14.69 60.66
CA LYS A 308 11.93 -13.49 61.47
C LYS A 308 10.90 -13.26 62.56
N GLU A 309 9.62 -13.42 62.25
CA GLU A 309 8.52 -13.30 63.23
C GLU A 309 8.69 -14.33 64.35
N LYS A 310 8.95 -15.60 64.02
CA LYS A 310 9.26 -16.62 65.05
C LYS A 310 10.50 -16.32 65.88
N THR A 311 11.54 -15.73 65.29
CA THR A 311 12.73 -15.33 66.08
C THR A 311 12.41 -14.15 67.00
N ALA A 312 11.62 -13.17 66.53
CA ALA A 312 11.17 -12.05 67.36
C ALA A 312 10.26 -12.52 68.51
N GLU A 313 9.31 -13.43 68.26
CA GLU A 313 8.49 -14.05 69.32
C GLU A 313 9.34 -14.81 70.35
N GLN A 314 10.43 -15.46 69.92
CA GLN A 314 11.36 -16.15 70.83
C GLN A 314 12.24 -15.19 71.63
N GLU A 315 12.70 -14.09 71.04
CA GLU A 315 13.45 -13.03 71.74
C GLU A 315 12.55 -12.30 72.75
N GLU A 316 11.32 -11.95 72.38
CA GLU A 316 10.35 -11.29 73.26
C GLU A 316 9.91 -12.21 74.42
N ALA A 317 9.73 -13.52 74.17
CA ALA A 317 9.46 -14.49 75.23
C ALA A 317 10.64 -14.63 76.21
N ALA A 318 11.88 -14.61 75.72
CA ALA A 318 13.07 -14.66 76.56
C ALA A 318 13.26 -13.38 77.40
N GLU A 319 13.00 -12.19 76.85
CA GLU A 319 13.00 -10.94 77.61
C GLU A 319 11.92 -10.94 78.70
N GLN A 320 10.73 -11.50 78.43
CA GLN A 320 9.66 -11.64 79.43
C GLN A 320 10.03 -12.63 80.56
N GLU A 321 10.71 -13.73 80.24
CA GLU A 321 11.22 -14.70 81.23
C GLU A 321 12.31 -14.07 82.12
N GLU A 322 13.29 -13.39 81.53
CA GLU A 322 14.33 -12.67 82.29
C GLU A 322 13.75 -11.56 83.17
N ALA A 323 12.77 -10.79 82.65
CA ALA A 323 12.08 -9.77 83.44
C ALA A 323 11.31 -10.36 84.64
N ALA A 324 10.70 -11.54 84.47
CA ALA A 324 10.01 -12.24 85.56
C ALA A 324 11.00 -12.74 86.63
N GLU A 325 12.15 -13.31 86.23
CA GLU A 325 13.22 -13.70 87.17
C GLU A 325 13.77 -12.49 87.94
N GLN A 326 14.01 -11.35 87.25
CA GLN A 326 14.45 -10.11 87.89
C GLN A 326 13.40 -9.56 88.87
N GLU A 327 12.10 -9.65 88.57
CA GLU A 327 11.04 -9.25 89.51
C GLU A 327 10.98 -10.18 90.73
N GLU A 328 11.15 -11.49 90.56
CA GLU A 328 11.21 -12.44 91.69
C GLU A 328 12.46 -12.20 92.56
N ALA A 329 13.62 -11.96 91.94
CA ALA A 329 14.84 -11.60 92.64
C ALA A 329 14.70 -10.28 93.42
N ALA A 330 14.05 -9.26 92.83
CA ALA A 330 13.76 -8.00 93.48
C ALA A 330 12.79 -8.17 94.68
N LYS A 331 11.77 -9.03 94.54
CA LYS A 331 10.87 -9.40 95.66
C LYS A 331 11.63 -10.08 96.79
N LYS A 332 12.48 -11.08 96.49
CA LYS A 332 13.34 -11.76 97.49
C LYS A 332 14.28 -10.76 98.19
N ALA A 333 14.90 -9.85 97.44
CA ALA A 333 15.77 -8.81 97.99
C ALA A 333 15.02 -7.81 98.89
N GLN A 334 13.78 -7.42 98.54
CA GLN A 334 12.95 -6.58 99.41
C GLN A 334 12.54 -7.29 100.71
N THR A 335 12.21 -8.59 100.65
CA THR A 335 11.90 -9.40 101.85
C THR A 335 13.12 -9.48 102.77
N ALA A 336 14.28 -9.85 102.23
CA ALA A 336 15.54 -9.87 102.99
C ALA A 336 15.91 -8.50 103.57
N LYS A 337 15.63 -7.40 102.85
CA LYS A 337 15.84 -6.04 103.36
C LYS A 337 14.92 -5.73 104.55
N LYS A 338 13.63 -6.09 104.48
CA LYS A 338 12.69 -5.91 105.60
C LYS A 338 13.09 -6.75 106.83
N GLU A 339 13.54 -7.98 106.64
CA GLU A 339 14.07 -8.83 107.71
C GLU A 339 15.34 -8.24 108.34
N ALA A 340 16.26 -7.69 107.52
CA ALA A 340 17.45 -7.01 107.99
C ALA A 340 17.15 -5.69 108.72
N GLU A 341 16.12 -4.95 108.30
CA GLU A 341 15.66 -3.70 108.92
C GLU A 341 15.01 -3.98 110.28
N GLN A 342 14.18 -5.04 110.39
CA GLN A 342 13.67 -5.53 111.68
C GLN A 342 14.79 -6.01 112.62
N ALA A 343 15.81 -6.72 112.10
CA ALA A 343 16.99 -7.10 112.87
C ALA A 343 17.85 -5.89 113.30
N ALA A 344 17.84 -4.81 112.52
CA ALA A 344 18.51 -3.56 112.85
C ALA A 344 17.75 -2.78 113.95
N GLU A 345 16.42 -2.72 113.91
CA GLU A 345 15.60 -2.13 114.99
C GLU A 345 15.74 -2.88 116.32
N GLN A 346 15.80 -4.22 116.28
CA GLN A 346 16.09 -5.04 117.47
C GLN A 346 17.49 -4.72 118.05
N LYS A 347 18.50 -4.49 117.20
CA LYS A 347 19.84 -4.06 117.66
C LYS A 347 19.89 -2.60 118.13
N ALA A 348 19.14 -1.69 117.49
CA ALA A 348 19.05 -0.29 117.89
C ALA A 348 18.39 -0.12 119.27
N THR A 349 17.42 -0.99 119.60
CA THR A 349 16.80 -1.02 120.93
C THR A 349 17.82 -1.35 122.02
N ILE A 350 18.77 -2.27 121.76
CA ILE A 350 19.84 -2.66 122.70
C ILE A 350 20.92 -1.57 122.82
N ALA A 351 21.24 -0.87 121.72
CA ALA A 351 22.31 0.13 121.66
C ALA A 351 22.00 1.49 122.32
N SER A 352 20.74 1.74 122.73
CA SER A 352 20.31 3.01 123.32
C SER A 352 20.77 3.27 124.77
N SER A 353 21.57 2.37 125.36
CA SER A 353 21.88 2.33 126.80
C SER A 353 23.20 2.99 127.23
N TYR A 354 24.06 3.49 126.33
CA TYR A 354 25.37 4.07 126.70
C TYR A 354 25.75 5.39 125.97
N ILE A 355 25.83 6.48 126.75
CA ILE A 355 26.80 7.63 126.71
C ILE A 355 27.08 8.28 125.32
N LYS A 356 26.75 9.55 124.97
CA LYS A 356 26.79 10.90 125.60
C LYS A 356 28.16 11.62 125.64
N LYS A 357 28.33 12.65 124.77
CA LYS A 357 29.06 13.95 124.93
C LYS A 357 30.37 14.22 124.12
N SER A 358 30.47 15.49 123.67
CA SER A 358 31.57 16.27 123.03
C SER A 358 31.51 16.37 121.47
N THR A 359 31.39 17.53 120.79
CA THR A 359 32.13 18.83 120.74
C THR A 359 33.58 18.67 120.25
N SER A 360 34.13 19.39 119.25
CA SER A 360 33.71 20.65 118.61
C SER A 360 34.44 20.91 117.26
N THR A 361 34.16 22.05 116.62
CA THR A 361 35.04 22.88 115.73
C THR A 361 35.48 22.41 114.32
N ASN A 362 34.84 23.05 113.32
CA ASN A 362 35.43 24.10 112.45
C ASN A 362 36.15 23.75 111.11
N LYS A 363 35.59 24.38 110.05
CA LYS A 363 36.25 25.19 109.00
C LYS A 363 36.41 24.62 107.56
N SER A 364 35.88 25.44 106.64
CA SER A 364 36.40 25.80 105.31
C SER A 364 36.36 24.82 104.11
N THR A 365 35.57 25.24 103.11
CA THR A 365 35.92 25.40 101.67
C THR A 365 36.21 24.16 100.80
N SER A 366 35.79 24.09 99.53
CA SER A 366 34.96 24.99 98.69
C SER A 366 34.51 24.25 97.41
N SER A 367 33.62 24.88 96.63
CA SER A 367 33.58 24.91 95.14
C SER A 367 33.73 23.60 94.32
N SER A 368 32.92 23.34 93.29
CA SER A 368 31.77 24.09 92.75
C SER A 368 31.03 23.25 91.69
N SER A 369 29.82 23.71 91.35
CA SER A 369 29.15 23.62 90.03
C SER A 369 28.94 22.23 89.39
N LYS A 370 27.71 21.72 89.19
CA LYS A 370 26.61 22.26 88.33
C LYS A 370 27.05 22.22 86.85
N SER A 371 26.32 21.67 85.88
CA SER A 371 24.85 21.72 85.62
C SER A 371 24.46 20.53 84.70
N THR A 372 23.29 19.89 84.81
CA THR A 372 22.03 20.17 84.05
C THR A 372 22.20 20.45 82.55
N SER A 373 21.38 19.96 81.60
CA SER A 373 20.27 18.98 81.67
C SER A 373 19.75 18.63 80.26
N SER A 374 19.02 17.51 80.19
CA SER A 374 17.68 17.36 79.56
C SER A 374 17.46 17.40 78.04
N THR A 375 16.81 16.31 77.59
CA THR A 375 15.58 16.25 76.74
C THR A 375 15.61 16.50 75.22
N LYS A 376 15.46 15.37 74.49
CA LYS A 376 14.18 14.89 73.87
C LYS A 376 13.86 15.24 72.39
N SER A 377 13.65 14.14 71.63
CA SER A 377 12.73 13.90 70.49
C SER A 377 12.86 14.56 69.10
N SER A 378 12.92 13.66 68.10
CA SER A 378 12.00 13.48 66.95
C SER A 378 12.11 14.32 65.65
N SER A 379 12.31 13.54 64.56
CA SER A 379 11.48 13.45 63.33
C SER A 379 11.57 14.47 62.17
N THR A 380 12.07 13.94 61.03
CA THR A 380 11.51 13.92 59.65
C THR A 380 11.43 15.14 58.70
N THR A 381 11.68 14.79 57.42
CA THR A 381 11.10 15.27 56.12
C THR A 381 11.61 16.52 55.37
N SER A 382 11.82 16.33 54.05
CA SER A 382 11.85 17.31 52.95
C SER A 382 10.52 17.24 52.14
N PRO A 383 10.20 18.16 51.19
CA PRO A 383 10.45 17.86 49.75
C PRO A 383 10.51 19.03 48.70
N SER A 384 11.06 18.72 47.51
CA SER A 384 10.66 19.07 46.10
C SER A 384 10.42 20.51 45.56
N THR A 385 11.00 20.85 44.39
CA THR A 385 10.30 21.48 43.22
C THR A 385 11.10 21.44 41.88
N GLN A 386 10.41 21.67 40.73
CA GLN A 386 10.87 21.72 39.31
C GLN A 386 9.88 22.62 38.49
N PRO A 387 9.84 22.75 37.11
CA PRO A 387 10.60 22.16 35.97
C PRO A 387 11.06 23.20 34.89
N THR A 388 11.39 22.78 33.63
CA THR A 388 10.93 23.34 32.30
C THR A 388 11.99 23.35 31.16
N VAL A 389 11.62 22.89 29.93
CA VAL A 389 11.79 23.52 28.57
C VAL A 389 11.53 22.50 27.41
N THR A 390 11.10 22.98 26.23
CA THR A 390 10.28 22.28 25.19
C THR A 390 10.98 22.15 23.80
N GLN A 391 10.30 21.61 22.76
CA GLN A 391 10.87 20.99 21.53
C GLN A 391 10.75 21.77 20.17
N LYS A 392 11.59 21.36 19.18
CA LYS A 392 11.35 21.17 17.71
C LYS A 392 11.25 22.39 16.72
N PRO A 393 11.08 22.25 15.37
CA PRO A 393 12.07 22.71 14.36
C PRO A 393 11.54 23.64 13.22
N LYS A 394 12.34 23.91 12.17
CA LYS A 394 11.93 24.65 10.94
C LYS A 394 12.32 23.92 9.62
N PRO A 395 11.45 23.88 8.59
CA PRO A 395 11.77 23.56 7.19
C PRO A 395 11.74 24.81 6.26
N GLU A 396 12.41 24.78 5.09
CA GLU A 396 12.08 25.61 3.91
C GLU A 396 12.84 25.16 2.63
N PRO A 397 12.30 25.32 1.39
CA PRO A 397 12.89 24.76 0.16
C PRO A 397 13.27 25.75 -0.99
N VAL A 398 14.22 25.32 -1.85
CA VAL A 398 14.60 25.72 -3.25
C VAL A 398 14.76 27.20 -3.71
N ALA A 399 15.77 27.46 -4.55
CA ALA A 399 15.83 28.56 -5.54
C ALA A 399 16.67 28.21 -6.81
N PRO A 400 16.48 28.85 -7.99
CA PRO A 400 16.95 28.36 -9.31
C PRO A 400 17.84 29.32 -10.16
N SER A 401 18.50 28.86 -11.25
CA SER A 401 18.81 29.66 -12.49
C SER A 401 19.52 28.89 -13.64
N SER A 402 19.08 29.11 -14.91
CA SER A 402 19.84 29.13 -16.23
C SER A 402 20.83 28.01 -16.64
N ASN A 403 20.95 27.51 -17.89
CA ASN A 403 20.43 27.89 -19.23
C ASN A 403 20.34 26.64 -20.15
N SER A 404 19.34 26.58 -21.05
CA SER A 404 19.00 25.45 -21.94
C SER A 404 18.68 24.09 -21.27
N ASN A 405 18.42 24.06 -19.96
CA ASN A 405 18.04 22.83 -19.25
C ASN A 405 16.65 22.32 -19.69
N PHE A 406 16.58 21.50 -20.74
CA PHE A 406 15.61 20.41 -20.84
C PHE A 406 16.34 19.10 -20.56
N ILE A 407 15.65 18.13 -19.96
CA ILE A 407 16.14 16.76 -19.84
C ILE A 407 15.44 15.86 -20.84
N ARG A 408 16.11 14.76 -21.19
CA ARG A 408 15.54 13.67 -21.98
C ARG A 408 14.24 13.16 -21.31
N PRO A 409 13.10 13.07 -22.04
CA PRO A 409 11.77 12.81 -21.44
C PRO A 409 11.51 11.33 -21.09
N SER A 410 12.36 10.40 -21.49
CA SER A 410 12.22 8.97 -21.20
C SER A 410 13.57 8.25 -21.16
N GLY A 411 13.66 7.16 -20.39
CA GLY A 411 14.83 6.27 -20.35
C GLY A 411 15.03 5.39 -21.59
N GLY A 412 14.12 5.46 -22.57
CA GLY A 412 14.19 4.71 -23.82
C GLY A 412 15.36 5.11 -24.73
N TYR A 413 15.46 4.45 -25.89
CA TYR A 413 16.40 4.83 -26.96
C TYR A 413 15.67 5.60 -28.06
N MET A 414 16.38 6.44 -28.83
CA MET A 414 15.79 7.14 -29.97
C MET A 414 15.52 6.15 -31.11
N THR A 415 14.26 6.06 -31.53
CA THR A 415 13.80 5.21 -32.65
C THR A 415 13.61 6.01 -33.93
N SER A 416 13.25 7.29 -33.83
CA SER A 416 13.13 8.19 -34.98
C SER A 416 13.45 9.63 -34.59
N ALA A 417 14.17 10.36 -35.45
CA ALA A 417 14.48 11.77 -35.25
C ALA A 417 13.41 12.69 -35.89
N TYR A 418 13.43 13.96 -35.51
CA TYR A 418 12.70 15.01 -36.21
C TYR A 418 13.18 15.18 -37.65
N GLY A 419 12.26 15.43 -38.58
CA GLY A 419 12.59 15.70 -39.98
C GLY A 419 11.68 15.01 -41.01
N TYR A 420 11.91 15.27 -42.29
CA TYR A 420 11.11 14.67 -43.37
C TYR A 420 11.48 13.20 -43.60
N ARG A 421 10.49 12.32 -43.50
CA ARG A 421 10.63 10.87 -43.75
C ARG A 421 9.39 10.32 -44.47
N VAL A 422 9.52 9.12 -45.01
CA VAL A 422 8.35 8.32 -45.40
C VAL A 422 7.56 7.97 -44.13
N HIS A 423 6.28 8.30 -44.11
CA HIS A 423 5.41 8.11 -42.95
C HIS A 423 5.07 6.61 -42.80
N PRO A 424 5.36 5.99 -41.65
CA PRO A 424 5.28 4.52 -41.50
C PRO A 424 3.86 3.96 -41.57
N ILE A 425 2.83 4.81 -41.47
CA ILE A 425 1.41 4.42 -41.50
C ILE A 425 0.74 4.76 -42.84
N THR A 426 1.25 5.75 -43.60
CA THR A 426 0.56 6.23 -44.82
C THR A 426 1.42 6.23 -46.08
N GLY A 427 2.71 5.86 -46.01
CA GLY A 427 3.62 5.83 -47.16
C GLY A 427 4.02 7.21 -47.74
N ASP A 428 3.41 8.30 -47.28
CA ASP A 428 3.69 9.65 -47.77
C ASP A 428 5.03 10.19 -47.26
N TYR A 429 5.71 11.00 -48.08
CA TYR A 429 6.84 11.80 -47.60
C TYR A 429 6.35 13.01 -46.78
N LYS A 430 6.37 12.90 -45.45
CA LYS A 430 5.82 13.88 -44.51
C LYS A 430 6.85 14.30 -43.46
N LEU A 431 6.66 15.50 -42.89
CA LEU A 431 7.46 15.97 -41.76
C LEU A 431 7.08 15.21 -40.49
N HIS A 432 8.06 14.51 -39.91
CA HIS A 432 7.95 14.01 -38.55
C HIS A 432 8.16 15.18 -37.57
N GLY A 433 7.07 15.62 -36.93
CA GLY A 433 7.01 16.84 -36.13
C GLY A 433 7.68 16.78 -34.74
N GLY A 434 8.23 15.62 -34.37
CA GLY A 434 8.86 15.36 -33.09
C GLY A 434 9.98 14.31 -33.19
N THR A 435 10.38 13.77 -32.05
CA THR A 435 11.38 12.72 -31.91
C THR A 435 10.76 11.54 -31.17
N ASP A 436 10.93 10.34 -31.71
CA ASP A 436 10.38 9.11 -31.13
C ASP A 436 11.40 8.42 -30.23
N PHE A 437 10.95 8.01 -29.05
CA PHE A 437 11.74 7.26 -28.09
C PHE A 437 11.06 5.94 -27.73
N GLY A 438 11.62 4.81 -28.16
CA GLY A 438 11.11 3.47 -27.86
C GLY A 438 11.75 2.85 -26.62
N GLY A 439 11.09 1.82 -26.07
CA GLY A 439 11.60 1.04 -24.92
C GLY A 439 10.68 1.02 -23.69
N GLY A 440 9.53 1.69 -23.73
CA GLY A 440 8.55 1.73 -22.65
C GLY A 440 8.95 2.59 -21.45
N GLY A 441 8.20 2.45 -20.36
CA GLY A 441 8.50 3.04 -19.06
C GLY A 441 7.93 4.45 -18.84
N ALA A 442 8.42 5.10 -17.78
CA ALA A 442 7.94 6.41 -17.33
C ALA A 442 8.27 7.53 -18.34
N ILE A 443 7.30 8.42 -18.56
CA ILE A 443 7.50 9.70 -19.25
C ILE A 443 7.61 10.80 -18.19
N VAL A 444 8.68 11.59 -18.25
CA VAL A 444 8.95 12.70 -17.33
C VAL A 444 8.88 14.05 -18.05
N ALA A 445 8.46 15.08 -17.33
CA ALA A 445 8.49 16.46 -17.83
C ALA A 445 9.94 16.88 -18.11
N SER A 446 10.26 17.15 -19.38
CA SER A 446 11.60 17.59 -19.79
C SER A 446 12.04 18.88 -19.13
N LYS A 447 11.12 19.72 -18.63
CA LYS A 447 11.40 20.95 -17.90
C LYS A 447 10.21 21.33 -17.02
N SER A 448 10.45 22.05 -15.94
CA SER A 448 9.37 22.59 -15.11
C SER A 448 8.46 23.51 -15.93
N GLY A 449 7.17 23.53 -15.63
CA GLY A 449 6.18 24.31 -16.37
C GLY A 449 4.75 24.03 -15.93
N SER A 450 3.79 24.65 -16.62
CA SER A 450 2.36 24.44 -16.38
C SER A 450 1.77 23.52 -17.45
N VAL A 451 1.03 22.50 -17.05
CA VAL A 451 0.31 21.61 -17.95
C VAL A 451 -0.82 22.39 -18.61
N VAL A 452 -0.74 22.61 -19.92
CA VAL A 452 -1.80 23.31 -20.69
C VAL A 452 -2.82 22.34 -21.26
N ILE A 453 -2.43 21.08 -21.51
CA ILE A 453 -3.34 20.01 -21.94
C ILE A 453 -2.89 18.70 -21.26
N ALA A 454 -3.85 17.93 -20.78
CA ALA A 454 -3.71 16.50 -20.51
C ALA A 454 -5.05 15.84 -20.92
N GLY A 455 -5.02 14.95 -21.91
CA GLY A 455 -6.25 14.41 -22.51
C GLY A 455 -5.99 13.54 -23.74
N TYR A 456 -7.02 13.30 -24.55
CA TYR A 456 -6.98 12.44 -25.73
C TYR A 456 -7.10 13.22 -27.05
N HIS A 457 -6.44 12.75 -28.10
CA HIS A 457 -6.58 13.19 -29.49
C HIS A 457 -6.42 11.99 -30.44
N SER A 458 -7.03 12.00 -31.63
CA SER A 458 -6.92 10.91 -32.61
C SER A 458 -5.46 10.56 -32.93
N ASP A 459 -4.68 11.59 -33.28
CA ASP A 459 -3.33 11.42 -33.82
C ASP A 459 -2.33 11.12 -32.69
N TRP A 460 -2.36 11.90 -31.61
CA TRP A 460 -1.42 11.79 -30.48
C TRP A 460 -1.83 10.78 -29.39
N GLY A 461 -3.03 10.21 -29.46
CA GLY A 461 -3.57 9.37 -28.39
C GLY A 461 -3.77 10.14 -27.09
N TYR A 462 -3.50 9.49 -25.95
CA TYR A 462 -3.37 10.19 -24.68
C TYR A 462 -2.06 10.98 -24.66
N TYR A 463 -2.16 12.28 -24.41
CA TYR A 463 -1.02 13.19 -24.47
C TYR A 463 -1.07 14.26 -23.38
N VAL A 464 0.13 14.77 -23.05
CA VAL A 464 0.33 15.93 -22.19
C VAL A 464 1.01 17.01 -23.02
N LYS A 465 0.62 18.27 -22.82
CA LYS A 465 1.34 19.44 -23.33
C LYS A 465 1.66 20.38 -22.17
N ILE A 466 2.93 20.79 -22.05
CA ILE A 466 3.44 21.64 -20.97
C ILE A 466 3.97 22.95 -21.57
N ASP A 467 3.58 24.07 -20.97
CA ASP A 467 4.14 25.40 -21.24
C ASP A 467 5.24 25.73 -20.21
N HIS A 468 6.41 26.11 -20.71
CA HIS A 468 7.59 26.44 -19.90
C HIS A 468 7.88 27.94 -19.84
N GLY A 469 6.98 28.77 -20.39
CA GLY A 469 7.17 30.20 -20.56
C GLY A 469 8.10 30.56 -21.73
N ASN A 470 8.23 31.86 -22.00
CA ASN A 470 9.05 32.41 -23.10
C ASN A 470 8.73 31.80 -24.48
N GLY A 471 7.49 31.37 -24.69
CA GLY A 471 7.02 30.73 -25.93
C GLY A 471 7.50 29.29 -26.15
N LEU A 472 8.11 28.64 -25.15
CA LEU A 472 8.58 27.26 -25.24
C LEU A 472 7.53 26.29 -24.68
N GLN A 473 7.14 25.29 -25.46
CA GLN A 473 6.21 24.24 -25.02
C GLN A 473 6.72 22.86 -25.45
N THR A 474 6.41 21.83 -24.67
CA THR A 474 6.68 20.42 -25.02
C THR A 474 5.39 19.63 -25.10
N LEU A 475 5.32 18.65 -25.99
CA LEU A 475 4.22 17.70 -26.13
C LEU A 475 4.75 16.28 -26.01
N TYR A 476 4.02 15.44 -25.29
CA TYR A 476 4.36 14.06 -24.98
C TYR A 476 3.15 13.19 -25.32
N ALA A 477 3.26 12.35 -26.34
CA ALA A 477 2.13 11.62 -26.93
C ALA A 477 2.24 10.09 -26.78
N HIS A 478 1.17 9.41 -27.21
CA HIS A 478 0.98 7.96 -27.19
C HIS A 478 1.03 7.34 -25.80
N MET A 479 0.65 8.07 -24.75
CA MET A 479 0.63 7.54 -23.38
C MET A 479 -0.37 6.38 -23.24
N VAL A 480 -0.18 5.52 -22.24
CA VAL A 480 -1.17 4.48 -21.89
C VAL A 480 -2.47 5.14 -21.41
N ALA A 481 -3.62 4.61 -21.82
CA ALA A 481 -4.93 5.07 -21.34
C ALA A 481 -4.98 5.01 -19.81
N GLY A 482 -5.52 6.06 -19.17
CA GLY A 482 -5.53 6.17 -17.70
C GLY A 482 -4.18 6.47 -17.02
N SER A 483 -3.05 6.46 -17.75
CA SER A 483 -1.72 6.72 -17.14
C SER A 483 -1.36 8.19 -16.95
N LEU A 484 -2.24 9.12 -17.31
CA LEU A 484 -2.01 10.57 -17.13
C LEU A 484 -1.98 10.91 -15.63
N LEU A 485 -0.78 11.20 -15.10
CA LEU A 485 -0.58 11.55 -13.68
C LEU A 485 -0.78 13.06 -13.39
N VAL A 486 -1.22 13.82 -14.40
CA VAL A 486 -1.32 15.28 -14.34
C VAL A 486 -2.58 15.83 -15.02
N THR A 487 -3.06 16.98 -14.56
CA THR A 487 -4.26 17.64 -15.07
C THR A 487 -3.98 19.06 -15.62
N PRO A 488 -4.83 19.61 -16.50
CA PRO A 488 -4.66 20.97 -17.01
C PRO A 488 -4.64 22.01 -15.88
N GLY A 489 -3.70 22.96 -15.96
CA GLY A 489 -3.42 23.98 -14.94
C GLY A 489 -2.42 23.53 -13.86
N GLN A 490 -2.07 22.25 -13.78
CA GLN A 490 -1.11 21.75 -12.79
C GLN A 490 0.32 22.25 -13.10
N GLN A 491 1.01 22.74 -12.07
CA GLN A 491 2.45 23.00 -12.14
C GLN A 491 3.23 21.69 -11.95
N VAL A 492 4.21 21.45 -12.81
CA VAL A 492 5.08 20.26 -12.76
C VAL A 492 6.55 20.66 -12.72
N SER A 493 7.35 19.82 -12.06
CA SER A 493 8.81 19.99 -11.98
C SER A 493 9.54 19.21 -13.08
N GLN A 494 10.71 19.69 -13.51
CA GLN A 494 11.62 18.93 -14.37
C GLN A 494 11.93 17.55 -13.74
N GLY A 495 11.77 16.48 -14.51
CA GLY A 495 11.96 15.10 -14.03
C GLY A 495 10.75 14.50 -13.30
N GLN A 496 9.69 15.26 -13.05
CA GLN A 496 8.44 14.70 -12.54
C GLN A 496 7.79 13.78 -13.57
N GLN A 497 7.39 12.58 -13.17
CA GLN A 497 6.62 11.68 -14.03
C GLN A 497 5.23 12.28 -14.33
N ILE A 498 4.86 12.32 -15.60
CA ILE A 498 3.60 12.86 -16.11
C ILE A 498 2.70 11.79 -16.73
N GLY A 499 3.28 10.64 -17.07
CA GLY A 499 2.54 9.43 -17.43
C GLY A 499 3.43 8.26 -17.80
N THR A 500 2.89 7.30 -18.54
CA THR A 500 3.60 6.08 -18.96
C THR A 500 3.53 5.92 -20.47
N MET A 501 4.66 5.55 -21.08
CA MET A 501 4.79 5.30 -22.51
C MET A 501 3.90 4.15 -22.96
N GLY A 502 3.08 4.38 -23.99
CA GLY A 502 2.14 3.41 -24.54
C GLY A 502 2.14 3.46 -26.07
N THR A 503 0.98 3.16 -26.67
CA THR A 503 0.81 3.16 -28.13
C THR A 503 -0.59 3.65 -28.56
N THR A 504 -1.16 4.61 -27.83
CA THR A 504 -2.52 5.12 -28.14
C THR A 504 -2.50 6.15 -29.27
N GLY A 505 -3.61 6.28 -30.00
CA GLY A 505 -3.70 7.15 -31.19
C GLY A 505 -2.96 6.58 -32.40
N SER A 506 -2.44 7.43 -33.28
CA SER A 506 -1.74 7.02 -34.50
C SER A 506 -0.30 6.59 -34.20
N SER A 507 -0.16 5.35 -33.71
CA SER A 507 1.12 4.77 -33.25
C SER A 507 1.31 3.34 -33.75
N THR A 508 2.53 3.00 -34.18
CA THR A 508 2.89 1.64 -34.67
C THR A 508 3.54 0.75 -33.61
N GLY A 509 3.61 1.18 -32.34
CA GLY A 509 4.21 0.41 -31.24
C GLY A 509 4.54 1.27 -30.03
N VAL A 510 4.98 0.65 -28.92
CA VAL A 510 5.21 1.38 -27.67
C VAL A 510 6.39 2.35 -27.77
N HIS A 511 6.07 3.65 -27.88
CA HIS A 511 7.04 4.73 -27.96
C HIS A 511 6.47 6.03 -27.39
N LEU A 512 7.34 6.94 -26.98
CA LEU A 512 7.01 8.33 -26.71
C LEU A 512 7.27 9.12 -27.99
N HIS A 513 6.25 9.72 -28.56
CA HIS A 513 6.42 10.80 -29.53
C HIS A 513 6.55 12.13 -28.78
N PHE A 514 7.70 12.80 -28.94
CA PHE A 514 8.04 14.03 -28.22
C PHE A 514 8.23 15.21 -29.17
N GLU A 515 7.39 16.24 -29.07
CA GLU A 515 7.52 17.46 -29.87
C GLU A 515 7.99 18.64 -29.02
N MET A 516 8.81 19.52 -29.62
CA MET A 516 9.23 20.80 -29.06
C MET A 516 8.61 21.94 -29.87
N TYR A 517 8.11 22.96 -29.19
CA TYR A 517 7.52 24.15 -29.79
C TYR A 517 8.25 25.41 -29.34
N LYS A 518 8.47 26.34 -30.27
CA LYS A 518 8.96 27.70 -29.99
C LYS A 518 8.08 28.72 -30.70
N ASN A 519 7.46 29.62 -29.93
CA ASN A 519 6.51 30.63 -30.40
C ASN A 519 5.36 30.03 -31.24
N GLY A 520 4.90 28.83 -30.90
CA GLY A 520 3.83 28.11 -31.59
C GLY A 520 4.27 27.24 -32.78
N SER A 521 5.50 27.38 -33.28
CA SER A 521 6.04 26.52 -34.35
C SER A 521 6.77 25.31 -33.79
N ARG A 522 6.59 24.13 -34.41
CA ARG A 522 7.39 22.93 -34.10
C ARG A 522 8.85 23.17 -34.48
N VAL A 523 9.78 22.72 -33.64
CA VAL A 523 11.23 22.80 -33.82
C VAL A 523 11.87 21.47 -33.44
N ASP A 524 13.05 21.19 -33.98
CA ASP A 524 13.80 19.97 -33.67
C ASP A 524 14.08 19.87 -32.15
N PRO A 525 13.56 18.84 -31.44
CA PRO A 525 13.83 18.62 -30.04
C PRO A 525 15.32 18.40 -29.73
N ALA A 526 16.11 17.86 -30.67
CA ALA A 526 17.53 17.57 -30.47
C ALA A 526 18.38 18.83 -30.27
N SER A 527 17.87 20.02 -30.62
CA SER A 527 18.52 21.31 -30.33
C SER A 527 18.35 21.78 -28.89
N TYR A 528 17.63 21.04 -28.04
CA TYR A 528 17.27 21.44 -26.66
C TYR A 528 17.52 20.36 -25.60
N LEU A 529 17.68 19.08 -25.99
CA LEU A 529 17.79 17.90 -25.12
C LEU A 529 19.24 17.52 -24.76
#